data_AF-A0A373CQQ4-F1
#
_entry.id   AF-A0A373CQQ4-F1
#
_cell.length_a   1.000
_cell.length_b   1.000
_cell.length_c   1.000
_cell.angle_alpha   90.00
_cell.angle_beta   90.00
_cell.angle_gamma   90.00
#
_symmetry.space_group_name_H-M   'P 1'
#
loop_
_entity.id
_entity.type
_entity.pdbx_description
1 polymer ?
#
loop_
_entity_poly.entity_id
_entity_poly.type
_entity_poly.pdbx_seq_one_letter_code
_entity_poly.pdbx_strand_id
1 'polypeptide(L)'
;MRFCDFFISYKIGLKGIKNIIPYTQLPLYRKLAIILIFIISLSGMLLPFFYQPTPDPIMPIVMILFVIIFSFIDSKKENQEHMLQEHYAPYSMKRINMTIEILREYGIDYSDTSSIDSLISEAQTAQVDSDFFQPLKKTFQLFGVIIVPIVIYVAQKMIDGAIQNNTMETAIDVITISILFFLIAHVIASIIKILVYRDYNKYNDLIYDLRQIKIFHTANRSRF
;
A
#
# COMPACT_ATOMS: atom_id res chain seq x y z
N MET A 1 9.21 29.84 12.04
CA MET A 1 8.60 29.13 10.89
C MET A 1 7.57 28.14 11.42
N ARG A 2 6.52 27.79 10.66
CA ARG A 2 5.47 26.86 11.12
C ARG A 2 5.74 25.44 10.62
N PHE A 3 5.14 24.45 11.29
CA PHE A 3 5.23 23.05 10.88
C PHE A 3 4.72 22.80 9.45
N CYS A 4 3.65 23.48 9.02
CA CYS A 4 3.17 23.34 7.65
C CYS A 4 4.22 23.76 6.60
N ASP A 5 4.98 24.82 6.88
CA ASP A 5 6.04 25.28 5.98
C ASP A 5 7.16 24.21 5.90
N PHE A 6 7.58 23.68 7.07
CA PHE A 6 8.53 22.57 7.18
C PHE A 6 8.07 21.33 6.40
N PHE A 7 6.81 20.94 6.55
CA PHE A 7 6.24 19.78 5.86
C PHE A 7 6.20 19.97 4.34
N ILE A 8 5.93 21.19 3.87
CA ILE A 8 5.97 21.50 2.43
C ILE A 8 7.41 21.41 1.90
N SER A 9 8.40 21.96 2.62
CA SER A 9 9.82 21.79 2.27
C SER A 9 10.18 20.30 2.16
N TYR A 10 9.78 19.49 3.14
CA TYR A 10 10.00 18.04 3.14
C TYR A 10 9.37 17.36 1.91
N LYS A 11 8.12 17.69 1.57
CA LYS A 11 7.44 17.17 0.38
C LYS A 11 8.16 17.55 -0.92
N ILE A 12 8.70 18.77 -1.01
CA ILE A 12 9.46 19.22 -2.17
C ILE A 12 10.76 18.41 -2.27
N GLY A 13 11.50 18.26 -1.16
CA GLY A 13 12.72 17.45 -1.11
C GLY A 13 12.49 16.01 -1.55
N LEU A 14 11.41 15.36 -1.08
CA LEU A 14 11.04 14.01 -1.50
C LEU A 14 10.79 13.88 -3.01
N LYS A 15 10.20 14.89 -3.67
CA LYS A 15 9.97 14.84 -5.13
C LYS A 15 11.29 14.81 -5.92
N GLY A 16 12.37 15.35 -5.37
CA GLY A 16 13.70 15.30 -5.95
C GLY A 16 14.35 13.92 -5.89
N ILE A 17 13.80 13.00 -5.08
CA ILE A 17 14.37 11.66 -4.86
C ILE A 17 13.46 10.62 -5.50
N LYS A 18 13.94 10.02 -6.60
CA LYS A 18 13.24 8.91 -7.26
C LYS A 18 13.25 7.68 -6.34
N ASN A 19 12.08 7.20 -5.97
CA ASN A 19 11.87 5.98 -5.19
C ASN A 19 11.65 4.73 -6.06
N ILE A 20 11.52 4.89 -7.38
CA ILE A 20 11.35 3.80 -8.35
C ILE A 20 12.71 3.48 -8.95
N ILE A 21 13.09 2.20 -8.87
CA ILE A 21 14.28 1.67 -9.55
C ILE A 21 13.97 1.59 -11.05
N PRO A 22 14.70 2.32 -11.92
CA PRO A 22 14.51 2.25 -13.36
C PRO A 22 14.72 0.82 -13.88
N TYR A 23 13.92 0.40 -14.87
CA TYR A 23 14.06 -0.93 -15.47
C TYR A 23 15.48 -1.20 -15.98
N THR A 24 16.15 -0.19 -16.54
CA THR A 24 17.53 -0.30 -17.04
C THR A 24 18.53 -0.70 -15.95
N GLN A 25 18.28 -0.32 -14.70
CA GLN A 25 19.16 -0.58 -13.55
C GLN A 25 18.78 -1.85 -12.77
N LEU A 26 17.70 -2.54 -13.16
CA LEU A 26 17.33 -3.81 -12.54
C LEU A 26 18.33 -4.92 -12.93
N PRO A 27 18.62 -5.85 -12.01
CA PRO A 27 19.41 -7.03 -12.33
C PRO A 27 18.66 -7.89 -13.35
N LEU A 28 19.42 -8.65 -14.14
CA LEU A 28 18.90 -9.42 -15.28
C LEU A 28 17.77 -10.38 -14.88
N TYR A 29 17.88 -11.04 -13.73
CA TYR A 29 16.86 -11.98 -13.26
C TYR A 29 15.50 -11.29 -12.99
N ARG A 30 15.49 -10.06 -12.43
CA ARG A 30 14.26 -9.28 -12.25
C ARG A 30 13.69 -8.80 -13.58
N LYS A 31 14.55 -8.40 -14.51
CA LYS A 31 14.13 -8.01 -15.87
C LYS A 31 13.41 -9.15 -16.60
N LEU A 32 14.02 -10.35 -16.59
CA LEU A 32 13.43 -11.55 -17.16
C LEU A 32 12.11 -11.91 -16.46
N ALA A 33 12.05 -11.79 -15.12
CA ALA A 33 10.84 -12.11 -14.38
C ALA A 33 9.66 -11.20 -14.76
N ILE A 34 9.89 -9.89 -14.91
CA ILE A 34 8.86 -8.95 -15.36
C ILE A 34 8.34 -9.32 -16.76
N ILE A 35 9.25 -9.65 -17.69
CA ILE A 35 8.89 -10.07 -19.05
C ILE A 35 8.07 -11.36 -19.01
N LEU A 36 8.49 -12.35 -18.23
CA LEU A 36 7.79 -13.63 -18.08
C LEU A 36 6.40 -13.46 -17.47
N ILE A 37 6.25 -12.64 -16.43
CA ILE A 37 4.94 -12.31 -15.84
C ILE A 37 4.04 -11.70 -16.91
N PHE A 38 4.56 -10.75 -17.69
CA PHE A 38 3.78 -10.12 -18.76
C PHE A 38 3.32 -11.14 -19.82
N ILE A 39 4.20 -12.05 -20.26
CA ILE A 39 3.86 -13.10 -21.23
C ILE A 39 2.82 -14.07 -20.67
N ILE A 40 2.97 -14.53 -19.42
CA ILE A 40 2.04 -15.46 -18.77
C ILE A 40 0.67 -14.79 -18.54
N SER A 41 0.65 -13.53 -18.12
CA SER A 41 -0.60 -12.78 -17.96
C SER A 41 -1.31 -12.56 -19.30
N LEU A 42 -0.57 -12.21 -20.36
CA LEU A 42 -1.14 -12.01 -21.69
C LEU A 42 -1.66 -13.32 -22.28
N SER A 43 -0.93 -14.43 -22.14
CA SER A 43 -1.38 -15.73 -22.60
C SER A 43 -2.61 -16.21 -21.84
N GLY A 44 -2.65 -16.02 -20.52
CA GLY A 44 -3.82 -16.34 -19.68
C GLY A 44 -5.06 -15.53 -20.06
N MET A 45 -4.92 -14.29 -20.52
CA MET A 45 -6.02 -13.49 -21.05
C MET A 45 -6.46 -13.93 -22.45
N LEU A 46 -5.53 -14.31 -23.32
CA LEU A 46 -5.82 -14.60 -24.73
C LEU A 46 -6.30 -16.04 -24.98
N LEU A 47 -5.79 -17.03 -24.26
CA LEU A 47 -6.11 -18.46 -24.46
C LEU A 47 -7.61 -18.80 -24.40
N PRO A 48 -8.42 -18.22 -23.48
CA PRO A 48 -9.86 -18.48 -23.42
C PRO A 48 -10.61 -18.06 -24.69
N PHE A 49 -10.08 -17.12 -25.48
CA PHE A 49 -10.69 -16.70 -26.75
C PHE A 49 -10.52 -17.73 -27.87
N PHE A 50 -9.55 -18.65 -27.77
CA PHE A 50 -9.21 -19.59 -28.85
C PHE A 50 -9.61 -21.05 -28.57
N TYR A 51 -9.68 -21.48 -27.30
CA TYR A 51 -9.80 -22.92 -26.99
C TYR A 51 -11.05 -23.29 -26.20
N GLN A 52 -11.35 -22.68 -25.03
CA GLN A 52 -12.59 -22.94 -24.28
C GLN A 52 -12.98 -21.74 -23.39
N PRO A 53 -14.28 -21.45 -23.21
CA PRO A 53 -14.75 -20.34 -22.37
C PRO A 53 -14.75 -20.66 -20.86
N THR A 54 -14.39 -21.87 -20.46
CA THR A 54 -14.31 -22.25 -19.04
C THR A 54 -13.00 -21.79 -18.41
N PRO A 55 -13.00 -21.27 -17.17
CA PRO A 55 -11.77 -20.86 -16.49
C PRO A 55 -10.84 -22.06 -16.28
N ASP A 56 -9.67 -22.01 -16.93
CA ASP A 56 -8.64 -23.05 -16.82
C ASP A 56 -7.80 -22.81 -15.54
N PRO A 57 -7.85 -23.73 -14.55
CA PRO A 57 -7.07 -23.59 -13.32
C PRO A 57 -5.57 -23.79 -13.52
N ILE A 58 -5.10 -24.28 -14.67
CA ILE A 58 -3.68 -24.55 -14.92
C ILE A 58 -2.86 -23.25 -14.94
N MET A 59 -3.35 -22.21 -15.64
CA MET A 59 -2.65 -20.92 -15.73
C MET A 59 -2.37 -20.22 -14.39
N PRO A 60 -3.35 -20.06 -13.47
CA PRO A 60 -3.06 -19.49 -12.16
C PRO A 60 -2.11 -20.36 -11.33
N ILE A 61 -2.15 -21.69 -11.45
CA ILE A 61 -1.19 -22.59 -10.78
C ILE A 61 0.23 -22.35 -11.28
N VAL A 62 0.42 -22.25 -12.61
CA VAL A 62 1.71 -21.94 -13.22
C VAL A 62 2.23 -20.57 -12.77
N MET A 63 1.35 -19.56 -12.69
CA MET A 63 1.71 -18.22 -12.20
C MET A 63 2.18 -18.26 -10.75
N ILE A 64 1.49 -19.00 -9.87
CA ILE A 64 1.88 -19.16 -8.46
C ILE A 64 3.24 -19.85 -8.34
N LEU A 65 3.44 -20.97 -9.04
CA LEU A 65 4.73 -21.69 -9.06
C LEU A 65 5.87 -20.79 -9.53
N PHE A 66 5.63 -20.00 -10.58
CA PHE A 66 6.60 -19.02 -11.08
C PHE A 66 6.95 -17.98 -10.02
N VAL A 67 5.97 -17.40 -9.34
CA VAL A 67 6.18 -16.41 -8.26
C VAL A 67 6.99 -17.02 -7.11
N ILE A 68 6.74 -18.27 -6.73
CA ILE A 68 7.51 -18.98 -5.69
C ILE A 68 8.97 -19.12 -6.11
N ILE A 69 9.23 -19.62 -7.33
CA ILE A 69 10.59 -19.79 -7.86
C ILE A 69 11.32 -18.45 -7.93
N PHE A 70 10.66 -17.42 -8.45
CA PHE A 70 11.22 -16.08 -8.53
C PHE A 70 11.54 -15.52 -7.14
N SER A 71 10.65 -15.70 -6.17
CA SER A 71 10.84 -15.25 -4.79
C SER A 71 12.04 -15.93 -4.13
N PHE A 72 12.24 -17.23 -4.39
CA PHE A 72 13.42 -17.96 -3.93
C PHE A 72 14.72 -17.39 -4.54
N ILE A 73 14.72 -17.10 -5.85
CA ILE A 73 15.87 -16.48 -6.51
C ILE A 73 16.14 -15.08 -5.95
N ASP A 74 15.11 -14.24 -5.81
CA ASP A 74 15.23 -12.87 -5.31
C ASP A 74 15.73 -12.81 -3.86
N SER A 75 15.39 -13.84 -3.07
CA SER A 75 15.81 -13.96 -1.68
C SER A 75 17.22 -14.53 -1.48
N LYS A 76 17.92 -14.91 -2.56
CA LYS A 76 19.33 -15.32 -2.46
C LYS A 76 20.17 -14.18 -1.89
N LYS A 77 21.06 -14.51 -0.94
CA LYS A 77 21.93 -13.55 -0.26
C LYS A 77 22.61 -12.56 -1.22
N GLU A 78 23.28 -13.07 -2.26
CA GLU A 78 23.97 -12.25 -3.26
C GLU A 78 23.03 -11.25 -3.96
N ASN A 79 21.82 -11.69 -4.32
CA ASN A 79 20.82 -10.83 -4.97
C ASN A 79 20.31 -9.75 -4.00
N GLN A 80 20.09 -10.10 -2.73
CA GLN A 80 19.70 -9.15 -1.70
C GLN A 80 20.81 -8.12 -1.42
N GLU A 81 22.07 -8.56 -1.31
CA GLU A 81 23.23 -7.70 -1.11
C GLU A 81 23.41 -6.73 -2.27
N HIS A 82 23.34 -7.22 -3.50
CA HIS A 82 23.36 -6.38 -4.70
C HIS A 82 22.24 -5.33 -4.68
N MET A 83 20.99 -5.74 -4.39
CA MET A 83 19.86 -4.81 -4.31
C MET A 83 20.02 -3.78 -3.19
N LEU A 84 20.57 -4.18 -2.05
CA LEU A 84 20.85 -3.29 -0.93
C LEU A 84 21.89 -2.23 -1.31
N GLN A 85 23.02 -2.65 -1.87
CA GLN A 85 24.16 -1.78 -2.18
C GLN A 85 23.85 -0.82 -3.33
N GLU A 86 23.24 -1.32 -4.41
CA GLU A 86 23.03 -0.52 -5.62
C GLU A 86 21.80 0.38 -5.53
N HIS A 87 20.78 -0.01 -4.77
CA HIS A 87 19.46 0.67 -4.80
C HIS A 87 19.00 1.16 -3.44
N TYR A 88 18.90 0.26 -2.45
CA TYR A 88 18.21 0.61 -1.20
C TYR A 88 19.03 1.56 -0.32
N ALA A 89 20.33 1.29 -0.13
CA ALA A 89 21.19 2.13 0.70
C ALA A 89 21.44 3.53 0.08
N PRO A 90 21.72 3.67 -1.23
CA PRO A 90 21.84 5.00 -1.85
C PRO A 90 20.55 5.82 -1.77
N TYR A 91 19.39 5.17 -1.95
CA TYR A 91 18.09 5.83 -1.82
C TYR A 91 17.84 6.30 -0.38
N SER A 92 18.02 5.42 0.61
CA SER A 92 17.78 5.74 2.02
C SER A 92 18.73 6.85 2.50
N MET A 93 20.00 6.80 2.11
CA MET A 93 20.99 7.83 2.44
C MET A 93 20.59 9.20 1.88
N LYS A 94 20.19 9.27 0.60
CA LYS A 94 19.69 10.52 -0.01
C LYS A 94 18.48 11.07 0.73
N ARG A 95 17.54 10.21 1.11
CA ARG A 95 16.31 10.58 1.80
C ARG A 95 16.56 11.12 3.21
N ILE A 96 17.42 10.46 3.98
CA ILE A 96 17.78 10.91 5.32
C ILE A 96 18.60 12.20 5.29
N ASN A 97 19.58 12.30 4.39
CA ASN A 97 20.39 13.52 4.25
C ASN A 97 19.52 14.73 3.87
N MET A 98 18.59 14.56 2.94
CA MET A 98 17.61 15.61 2.58
C MET A 98 16.77 16.03 3.79
N THR A 99 16.31 15.06 4.60
CA THR A 99 15.54 15.36 5.81
C THR A 99 16.38 16.14 6.84
N ILE A 100 17.65 15.76 7.02
CA ILE A 100 18.60 16.47 7.91
C ILE A 100 18.87 17.90 7.41
N GLU A 101 19.04 18.09 6.11
CA GLU A 101 19.24 19.40 5.50
C GLU A 101 18.05 20.33 5.79
N ILE A 102 16.82 19.83 5.63
CA ILE A 102 15.61 20.59 5.95
C ILE A 102 15.52 20.90 7.44
N LEU A 103 15.85 19.95 8.32
CA LEU A 103 15.91 20.24 9.76
C LEU A 103 16.86 21.41 10.06
N ARG A 104 18.04 21.43 9.42
CA ARG A 104 19.02 22.52 9.57
C ARG A 104 18.52 23.85 9.01
N GLU A 105 17.89 23.86 7.83
CA GLU A 105 17.30 25.06 7.24
C GLU A 105 16.27 25.73 8.16
N TYR A 106 15.54 24.92 8.92
CA TYR A 106 14.54 25.37 9.89
C TYR A 106 15.11 25.59 11.31
N GLY A 107 16.43 25.49 11.49
CA GLY A 107 17.10 25.73 12.77
C GLY A 107 16.84 24.65 13.82
N ILE A 108 16.44 23.45 13.42
CA ILE A 108 16.15 22.32 14.31
C ILE A 108 17.41 21.49 14.50
N ASP A 109 17.86 21.35 15.75
CA ASP A 109 18.93 20.40 16.07
C ASP A 109 18.39 18.98 16.05
N TYR A 110 18.77 18.23 15.01
CA TYR A 110 18.39 16.83 14.86
C TYR A 110 19.06 15.89 15.88
N SER A 111 20.01 16.39 16.67
CA SER A 111 20.59 15.69 17.81
C SER A 111 19.70 15.79 19.06
N ASP A 112 18.86 16.82 19.14
CA ASP A 112 17.90 16.98 20.21
C ASP A 112 16.67 16.12 19.93
N THR A 113 16.61 14.99 20.63
CA THR A 113 15.51 14.04 20.47
C THR A 113 14.15 14.61 20.87
N SER A 114 14.10 15.63 21.75
CA SER A 114 12.85 16.27 22.17
C SER A 114 12.26 17.14 21.06
N SER A 115 13.11 17.86 20.31
CA SER A 115 12.72 18.57 19.10
C SER A 115 12.18 17.62 18.03
N ILE A 116 12.84 16.47 17.82
CA ILE A 116 12.36 15.45 16.88
C ILE A 116 11.02 14.84 17.33
N ASP A 117 10.85 14.55 18.62
CA ASP A 117 9.60 14.01 19.16
C ASP A 117 8.44 15.00 19.01
N SER A 118 8.71 16.29 19.17
CA SER A 118 7.73 17.36 18.94
C SER A 118 7.27 17.40 17.47
N LEU A 119 8.19 17.28 16.52
CA LEU A 119 7.84 17.20 15.09
C LEU A 119 7.06 15.93 14.74
N ILE A 120 7.40 14.80 15.36
CA ILE A 120 6.65 13.55 15.18
C ILE A 120 5.23 13.71 15.70
N SER A 121 5.05 14.30 16.89
CA SER A 121 3.73 14.52 17.48
C SER A 121 2.89 15.46 16.62
N GLU A 122 3.47 16.56 16.15
CA GLU A 122 2.78 17.49 15.25
C GLU A 122 2.41 16.83 13.92
N ALA A 123 3.31 16.02 13.34
CA ALA A 123 3.02 15.26 12.13
C ALA A 123 1.91 14.22 12.33
N GLN A 124 1.82 13.58 13.50
CA GLN A 124 0.75 12.66 13.84
C GLN A 124 -0.60 13.38 13.99
N THR A 125 -0.61 14.55 14.63
CA THR A 125 -1.81 15.38 14.72
C THR A 125 -2.29 15.81 13.34
N ALA A 126 -1.42 16.42 12.54
CA ALA A 126 -1.74 16.86 11.18
C ALA A 126 -2.14 15.70 10.25
N GLN A 127 -1.58 14.50 10.47
CA GLN A 127 -1.97 13.29 9.76
C GLN A 127 -3.42 12.89 10.07
N VAL A 128 -3.81 12.88 11.34
CA VAL A 128 -5.19 12.56 11.76
C VAL A 128 -6.16 13.61 11.23
N ASP A 129 -5.80 14.89 11.27
CA ASP A 129 -6.63 15.97 10.72
C ASP A 129 -6.78 15.86 9.19
N SER A 130 -5.80 15.28 8.51
CA SER A 130 -5.83 15.00 7.07
C SER A 130 -6.58 13.70 6.71
N ASP A 131 -7.05 12.93 7.70
CA ASP A 131 -7.79 11.68 7.49
C ASP A 131 -9.27 11.97 7.15
N PHE A 132 -9.54 12.15 5.86
CA PHE A 132 -10.88 12.43 5.34
C PHE A 132 -11.92 11.30 5.58
N PHE A 133 -11.48 10.07 5.87
CA PHE A 133 -12.36 8.92 6.10
C PHE A 133 -12.62 8.69 7.59
N GLN A 134 -11.91 9.38 8.47
CA GLN A 134 -12.11 9.32 9.91
C GLN A 134 -13.59 9.56 10.30
N PRO A 135 -14.30 10.54 9.71
CA PRO A 135 -15.74 10.72 9.94
C PRO A 135 -16.60 9.58 9.37
N LEU A 136 -16.19 8.98 8.24
CA LEU A 136 -16.92 7.93 7.53
C LEU A 136 -16.72 6.54 8.17
N LYS A 137 -15.67 6.35 8.96
CA LYS A 137 -15.37 5.08 9.63
C LYS A 137 -16.53 4.60 10.50
N LYS A 138 -17.16 5.51 11.25
CA LYS A 138 -18.35 5.20 12.07
C LYS A 138 -19.54 4.84 11.19
N THR A 139 -19.73 5.56 10.08
CA THR A 139 -20.80 5.30 9.12
C THR A 139 -20.68 3.91 8.50
N PHE A 140 -19.47 3.51 8.07
CA PHE A 140 -19.23 2.16 7.55
C PHE A 140 -19.43 1.05 8.59
N GLN A 141 -19.05 1.28 9.84
CA GLN A 141 -19.34 0.35 10.94
C GLN A 141 -20.84 0.16 11.14
N LEU A 142 -21.62 1.24 11.05
CA LEU A 142 -23.08 1.19 11.17
C LEU A 142 -23.73 0.37 10.03
N PHE A 143 -23.24 0.54 8.80
CA PHE A 143 -23.70 -0.29 7.66
C PHE A 143 -23.42 -1.77 7.87
N GLY A 144 -22.23 -2.13 8.39
CA GLY A 144 -21.91 -3.52 8.71
C GLY A 144 -22.89 -4.14 9.73
N VAL A 145 -23.27 -3.37 10.76
CA VAL A 145 -24.25 -3.79 11.77
C VAL A 145 -25.64 -4.03 11.18
N ILE A 146 -26.03 -3.28 10.15
CA ILE A 146 -27.36 -3.40 9.50
C ILE A 146 -27.38 -4.52 8.45
N ILE A 147 -26.30 -4.69 7.69
CA ILE A 147 -26.21 -5.68 6.61
C ILE A 147 -26.24 -7.10 7.16
N VAL A 148 -25.56 -7.39 8.27
CA VAL A 148 -25.48 -8.74 8.85
C VAL A 148 -26.86 -9.33 9.19
N PRO A 149 -27.76 -8.65 9.92
CA PRO A 149 -29.13 -9.12 10.17
C PRO A 149 -29.94 -9.35 8.90
N ILE A 150 -29.78 -8.50 7.88
CA ILE A 150 -30.50 -8.63 6.60
C ILE A 150 -30.05 -9.90 5.87
N VAL A 151 -28.74 -10.15 5.80
CA VAL A 151 -28.18 -11.37 5.20
C VAL A 151 -28.65 -12.61 5.96
N ILE A 152 -28.63 -12.59 7.30
CA ILE A 152 -29.12 -13.69 8.14
C ILE A 152 -30.61 -13.96 7.89
N TYR A 153 -31.44 -12.91 7.85
CA TYR A 153 -32.87 -13.02 7.61
C TYR A 153 -33.18 -13.63 6.24
N VAL A 154 -32.49 -13.17 5.19
CA VAL A 154 -32.66 -13.70 3.83
C VAL A 154 -32.22 -15.16 3.74
N ALA A 155 -31.09 -15.52 4.37
CA ALA A 155 -30.63 -16.91 4.44
C ALA A 155 -31.61 -17.82 5.19
N GLN A 156 -32.17 -17.37 6.32
CA GLN A 156 -33.18 -18.12 7.06
C GLN A 156 -34.45 -18.36 6.23
N LYS A 157 -34.94 -17.35 5.52
CA LYS A 157 -36.11 -17.48 4.64
C LYS A 157 -35.90 -18.45 3.47
N MET A 158 -34.65 -18.60 3.00
CA MET A 158 -34.31 -19.62 2.01
C MET A 158 -34.29 -21.04 2.60
N ILE A 159 -33.74 -21.22 3.81
CA ILE A 159 -33.70 -22.51 4.51
C ILE A 159 -35.11 -23.01 4.85
N ASP A 160 -35.99 -22.11 5.28
CA ASP A 160 -37.36 -22.45 5.67
C ASP A 160 -38.29 -22.79 4.48
N GLY A 161 -37.78 -22.77 3.24
CA GLY A 161 -38.56 -23.13 2.04
C GLY A 161 -39.70 -22.15 1.71
N ALA A 162 -39.74 -20.98 2.34
CA ALA A 162 -40.79 -19.98 2.18
C ALA A 162 -40.71 -19.22 0.84
N ILE A 163 -39.66 -19.45 0.07
CA ILE A 163 -39.31 -18.77 -1.18
C ILE A 163 -39.49 -19.77 -2.34
N GLN A 164 -40.46 -19.52 -3.23
CA GLN A 164 -40.66 -20.27 -4.48
C GLN A 164 -39.42 -20.19 -5.40
N ASN A 165 -39.24 -21.14 -6.33
CA ASN A 165 -38.04 -21.19 -7.20
C ASN A 165 -37.69 -19.83 -7.87
N ASN A 166 -38.69 -19.10 -8.39
CA ASN A 166 -38.48 -17.80 -9.03
C ASN A 166 -38.03 -16.71 -8.03
N THR A 167 -38.46 -16.81 -6.77
CA THR A 167 -38.02 -15.90 -5.70
C THR A 167 -36.68 -16.33 -5.10
N MET A 168 -36.25 -17.58 -5.27
CA MET A 168 -34.95 -18.09 -4.83
C MET A 168 -33.82 -17.58 -5.73
N GLU A 169 -34.03 -17.61 -7.05
CA GLU A 169 -33.13 -16.97 -8.03
C GLU A 169 -33.01 -15.47 -7.76
N THR A 170 -34.14 -14.79 -7.54
CA THR A 170 -34.17 -13.35 -7.20
C THR A 170 -33.41 -13.05 -5.88
N ALA A 171 -33.51 -13.92 -4.87
CA ALA A 171 -32.79 -13.75 -3.60
C ALA A 171 -31.27 -13.96 -3.75
N ILE A 172 -30.86 -14.93 -4.57
CA ILE A 172 -29.45 -15.16 -4.91
C ILE A 172 -28.88 -13.97 -5.67
N ASP A 173 -29.63 -13.41 -6.62
CA ASP A 173 -29.22 -12.21 -7.37
C ASP A 173 -29.06 -11.00 -6.43
N VAL A 174 -29.98 -10.80 -5.49
CA VAL A 174 -29.88 -9.72 -4.49
C VAL A 174 -28.65 -9.87 -3.60
N ILE A 175 -28.35 -11.09 -3.12
CA ILE A 175 -27.13 -11.36 -2.35
C ILE A 175 -25.88 -11.10 -3.19
N THR A 176 -25.88 -11.57 -4.44
CA THR A 176 -24.76 -11.42 -5.37
C THR A 176 -24.48 -9.95 -5.65
N ILE A 177 -25.52 -9.16 -5.96
CA ILE A 177 -25.43 -7.72 -6.18
C ILE A 177 -24.96 -7.01 -4.90
N SER A 178 -25.44 -7.42 -3.72
CA SER A 178 -25.03 -6.83 -2.44
C SER A 178 -23.54 -7.06 -2.15
N ILE A 179 -23.04 -8.27 -2.42
CA ILE A 179 -21.61 -8.60 -2.31
C ILE A 179 -20.80 -7.80 -3.32
N LEU A 180 -21.26 -7.74 -4.58
CA LEU A 180 -20.58 -7.00 -5.66
C LEU A 180 -20.48 -5.51 -5.31
N PHE A 181 -21.57 -4.92 -4.80
CA PHE A 181 -21.60 -3.54 -4.34
C PHE A 181 -20.60 -3.29 -3.22
N PHE A 182 -20.52 -4.20 -2.24
CA PHE A 182 -19.55 -4.07 -1.15
C PHE A 182 -18.10 -4.15 -1.64
N LEU A 183 -17.80 -5.08 -2.57
CA LEU A 183 -16.49 -5.20 -3.18
C LEU A 183 -16.11 -3.94 -3.98
N ILE A 184 -17.04 -3.42 -4.79
CA ILE A 184 -16.84 -2.18 -5.56
C ILE A 184 -16.63 -1.00 -4.60
N ALA A 185 -17.44 -0.86 -3.55
CA ALA A 185 -17.28 0.18 -2.54
C ALA A 185 -15.91 0.11 -1.86
N HIS A 186 -15.41 -1.10 -1.55
CA HIS A 186 -14.08 -1.31 -0.96
C HIS A 186 -12.94 -0.90 -1.91
N VAL A 187 -13.05 -1.25 -3.20
CA VAL A 187 -12.10 -0.85 -4.24
C VAL A 187 -12.11 0.68 -4.42
N ILE A 188 -13.30 1.29 -4.52
CA ILE A 188 -13.45 2.74 -4.64
C ILE A 188 -12.86 3.45 -3.42
N ALA A 189 -13.14 2.99 -2.20
CA ALA A 189 -12.56 3.57 -0.98
C ALA A 189 -11.02 3.52 -1.01
N SER A 190 -10.45 2.41 -1.50
CA SER A 190 -9.00 2.25 -1.64
C SER A 190 -8.40 3.20 -2.69
N ILE A 191 -9.08 3.39 -3.82
CA ILE A 191 -8.67 4.34 -4.87
C ILE A 191 -8.75 5.79 -4.36
N ILE A 192 -9.85 6.15 -3.70
CA ILE A 192 -10.02 7.48 -3.09
C ILE A 192 -8.92 7.71 -2.04
N LYS A 193 -8.56 6.69 -1.25
CA LYS A 193 -7.42 6.79 -0.34
C LYS A 193 -6.16 7.17 -1.12
N ILE A 194 -5.81 6.45 -2.19
CA ILE A 194 -4.61 6.78 -2.98
C ILE A 194 -4.64 8.21 -3.56
N LEU A 195 -5.80 8.68 -4.06
CA LEU A 195 -5.93 9.97 -4.71
C LEU A 195 -6.00 11.15 -3.73
N VAL A 196 -6.72 11.00 -2.63
CA VAL A 196 -7.03 12.07 -1.67
C VAL A 196 -6.04 12.07 -0.49
N TYR A 197 -5.48 10.92 -0.09
CA TYR A 197 -4.53 10.79 1.05
C TYR A 197 -3.09 11.10 0.68
N ARG A 198 -2.88 11.94 -0.33
CA ARG A 198 -1.52 12.25 -0.78
C ARG A 198 -0.68 12.84 0.35
N ASP A 199 -1.29 13.65 1.21
CA ASP A 199 -0.58 14.28 2.34
C ASP A 199 -0.50 13.36 3.56
N TYR A 200 -1.55 12.59 3.86
CA TYR A 200 -1.52 11.56 4.92
C TYR A 200 -0.37 10.56 4.76
N ASN A 201 -0.16 10.05 3.53
CA ASN A 201 0.95 9.14 3.25
C ASN A 201 2.30 9.83 3.37
N LYS A 202 2.37 11.14 3.08
CA LYS A 202 3.59 11.94 3.25
C LYS A 202 3.91 12.24 4.72
N TYR A 203 2.91 12.31 5.59
CA TYR A 203 3.15 12.35 7.03
C TYR A 203 3.74 11.04 7.56
N ASN A 204 3.28 9.88 7.06
CA ASN A 204 3.93 8.59 7.39
C ASN A 204 5.40 8.58 6.98
N ASP A 205 5.68 9.07 5.77
CA ASP A 205 7.05 9.21 5.25
C ASP A 205 7.91 10.08 6.19
N LEU A 206 7.41 11.26 6.60
CA LEU A 206 8.12 12.18 7.49
C LEU A 206 8.34 11.56 8.87
N ILE A 207 7.30 11.00 9.49
CA ILE A 207 7.37 10.36 10.81
C ILE A 207 8.40 9.23 10.79
N TYR A 208 8.42 8.43 9.72
CA TYR A 208 9.39 7.36 9.55
C TYR A 208 10.82 7.92 9.51
N ASP A 209 11.09 8.92 8.66
CA ASP A 209 12.43 9.48 8.50
C ASP A 209 12.93 10.15 9.79
N LEU A 210 12.06 10.89 10.49
CA LEU A 210 12.38 11.48 11.80
C LEU A 210 12.74 10.41 12.84
N ARG A 211 12.02 9.29 12.87
CA ARG A 211 12.35 8.14 13.74
C ARG A 211 13.69 7.51 13.35
N GLN A 212 13.98 7.37 12.06
CA GLN A 212 15.28 6.85 11.61
C GLN A 212 16.43 7.78 12.03
N ILE A 213 16.26 9.09 11.89
CA ILE A 213 17.25 10.08 12.36
C ILE A 213 17.45 9.94 13.88
N LYS A 214 16.36 9.87 14.64
CA LYS A 214 16.42 9.67 16.10
C LYS A 214 17.21 8.41 16.48
N ILE A 215 16.98 7.29 15.79
CA ILE A 215 17.64 6.00 16.09
C ILE A 215 19.11 6.01 15.65
N PHE A 216 19.41 6.40 14.42
CA PHE A 216 20.72 6.14 13.80
C PHE A 216 21.67 7.33 13.82
N HIS A 217 21.18 8.56 13.82
CA HIS A 217 22.04 9.75 13.83
C HIS A 217 22.34 10.27 15.23
N THR A 218 21.43 10.08 16.19
CA THR A 218 21.70 10.40 17.60
C THR A 218 22.61 9.36 18.25
N ALA A 219 22.42 8.06 17.94
CA ALA A 219 23.19 6.97 18.56
C ALA A 219 24.64 6.87 18.06
N ASN A 220 24.93 7.31 16.84
CA ASN A 220 26.30 7.27 16.30
C ASN A 220 27.26 8.28 16.95
N ARG A 221 26.77 9.19 17.81
CA ARG A 221 27.63 10.10 18.61
C ARG A 221 28.03 9.56 19.98
N SER A 222 27.37 8.54 20.54
CA SER A 222 27.78 7.96 21.83
C SER A 222 28.91 6.93 21.70
N ARG A 223 29.45 6.74 20.49
CA ARG A 223 30.55 5.81 20.18
C ARG A 223 31.87 6.51 19.81
N PHE A 224 31.98 7.84 20.00
CA PHE A 224 33.21 8.60 19.83
C PHE A 224 33.48 9.48 21.04
#